data_AF-A0A484MC76-F1
#
_entry.id   AF-A0A484MC76-F1
#
_cell.length_a   1.000
_cell.length_b   1.000
_cell.length_c   1.000
_cell.angle_alpha   90.00
_cell.angle_beta   90.00
_cell.angle_gamma   90.00
#
_symmetry.space_group_name_H-M   'P 1'
#
loop_
_entity.id
_entity.type
_entity.pdbx_description
1 polymer ?
#
loop_
_entity_poly.entity_id
_entity_poly.type
_entity_poly.pdbx_seq_one_letter_code
_entity_poly.pdbx_strand_id
1 'polypeptide(L)'
;MVELWLYARSHFAKGMEIVLLLVVYLAYGFSTRALSYILLTISSWFLAISWLFAPYLFNPSGFERVEDFRDWTNWLLYRGGIGVKGEESWEAWWDEELIYLLDTHLFYTIISSICGFLLGAKERLGEIRSLDVVQKLFERFPAAFMDTLHVPLGIRCIHLVVLLLSVGSLFSNQFM
;
A
#
# COMPACT_ATOMS: atom_id res chain seq x y z
N MET A 1 19.31 12.02 -12.11
CA MET A 1 18.26 12.26 -11.09
C MET A 1 16.85 12.10 -11.65
N VAL A 2 16.45 12.81 -12.73
CA VAL A 2 15.09 12.67 -13.34
C VAL A 2 14.77 11.24 -13.80
N GLU A 3 15.74 10.54 -14.42
CA GLU A 3 15.57 9.15 -14.88
C GLU A 3 15.27 8.18 -13.73
N LEU A 4 15.88 8.41 -12.57
CA LEU A 4 15.73 7.56 -11.39
C LEU A 4 14.33 7.70 -10.76
N TRP A 5 13.80 8.93 -10.76
CA TRP A 5 12.44 9.19 -10.30
C TRP A 5 11.38 8.56 -11.21
N LEU A 6 11.53 8.68 -12.53
CA LEU A 6 10.64 8.01 -13.50
C LEU A 6 10.72 6.50 -13.37
N TYR A 7 11.93 5.96 -13.16
CA TYR A 7 12.16 4.56 -12.87
C TYR A 7 11.46 4.10 -11.57
N ALA A 8 11.61 4.87 -10.49
CA ALA A 8 11.02 4.57 -9.19
C ALA A 8 9.50 4.38 -9.29
N ARG A 9 8.83 5.30 -10.00
CA ARG A 9 7.37 5.26 -10.20
C ARG A 9 6.88 4.15 -11.13
N SER A 10 7.65 3.79 -12.15
CA SER A 10 7.19 2.88 -13.21
C SER A 10 7.50 1.40 -12.93
N HIS A 11 8.71 1.09 -12.42
CA HIS A 11 9.20 -0.29 -12.32
C HIS A 11 9.50 -0.69 -10.87
N PHE A 12 10.14 0.18 -10.10
CA PHE A 12 10.48 -0.11 -8.70
C PHE A 12 9.22 -0.27 -7.83
N ALA A 13 8.26 0.66 -7.93
CA ALA A 13 6.98 0.59 -7.22
C ALA A 13 6.23 -0.72 -7.48
N LYS A 14 6.27 -1.17 -8.73
CA LYS A 14 5.59 -2.38 -9.15
C LYS A 14 6.31 -3.66 -8.74
N GLY A 15 7.65 -3.65 -8.74
CA GLY A 15 8.45 -4.71 -8.13
C GLY A 15 8.12 -4.86 -6.64
N MET A 16 8.03 -3.74 -5.92
CA MET A 16 7.63 -3.70 -4.51
C MET A 16 6.18 -4.19 -4.29
N GLU A 17 5.24 -3.84 -5.17
CA GLU A 17 3.85 -4.33 -5.13
C GLU A 17 3.80 -5.87 -5.21
N ILE A 18 4.59 -6.46 -6.12
CA ILE A 18 4.67 -7.92 -6.26
C ILE A 18 5.30 -8.53 -5.00
N VAL A 19 6.39 -7.97 -4.47
CA VAL A 19 7.00 -8.43 -3.21
C VAL A 19 6.00 -8.39 -2.06
N LEU A 20 5.27 -7.29 -1.91
CA LEU A 20 4.24 -7.15 -0.87
C LEU A 20 3.16 -8.22 -1.03
N LEU A 21 2.65 -8.42 -2.25
CA LEU A 21 1.65 -9.43 -2.54
C LEU A 21 2.16 -10.85 -2.25
N LEU A 22 3.44 -11.14 -2.52
CA LEU A 22 4.06 -12.39 -2.10
C LEU A 22 4.10 -12.52 -0.58
N VAL A 23 4.51 -11.48 0.16
CA VAL A 23 4.56 -11.55 1.62
C VAL A 23 3.16 -11.75 2.21
N VAL A 24 2.16 -11.07 1.66
CA VAL A 24 0.74 -11.29 2.00
C VAL A 24 0.33 -12.72 1.66
N TYR A 25 0.68 -13.23 0.48
CA TYR A 25 0.40 -14.61 0.10
C TYR A 25 1.08 -15.62 1.04
N LEU A 26 2.31 -15.37 1.48
CA LEU A 26 3.01 -16.20 2.46
C LEU A 26 2.34 -16.15 3.85
N ALA A 27 1.91 -14.95 4.28
CA ALA A 27 1.31 -14.73 5.59
C ALA A 27 -0.13 -15.27 5.70
N TYR A 28 -0.89 -15.25 4.60
CA TYR A 28 -2.31 -15.64 4.57
C TYR A 28 -2.61 -16.91 3.78
N GLY A 29 -1.62 -17.48 3.09
CA GLY A 29 -1.77 -18.57 2.15
C GLY A 29 -2.01 -19.92 2.81
N PHE A 30 -3.28 -20.33 2.88
CA PHE A 30 -3.66 -21.74 2.93
C PHE A 30 -3.53 -22.34 1.52
N SER A 31 -2.61 -23.29 1.32
CA SER A 31 -2.54 -24.07 0.09
C SER A 31 -2.57 -25.57 0.38
N THR A 32 -3.62 -26.23 -0.09
CA THR A 32 -3.80 -27.69 -0.10
C THR A 32 -2.92 -28.41 -1.13
N ARG A 33 -2.17 -27.70 -2.01
CA ARG A 33 -1.28 -28.30 -3.02
C ARG A 33 0.04 -27.54 -3.16
N ALA A 34 1.14 -28.20 -2.81
CA ALA A 34 2.49 -27.62 -2.75
C ALA A 34 3.02 -27.08 -4.10
N LEU A 35 2.68 -27.71 -5.24
CA LEU A 35 3.21 -27.30 -6.55
C LEU A 35 2.75 -25.92 -7.01
N SER A 36 1.47 -25.60 -6.84
CA SER A 36 0.92 -24.28 -7.20
C SER A 36 1.56 -23.16 -6.38
N TYR A 37 1.84 -23.43 -5.10
CA TYR A 37 2.55 -22.51 -4.23
C TYR A 37 4.01 -22.30 -4.68
N ILE A 38 4.74 -23.38 -5.00
CA ILE A 38 6.13 -23.32 -5.46
C ILE A 38 6.25 -22.58 -6.79
N LEU A 39 5.39 -22.90 -7.77
CA LEU A 39 5.41 -22.26 -9.09
C LEU A 39 5.06 -20.77 -9.02
N LEU A 40 4.04 -20.41 -8.23
CA LEU A 40 3.66 -19.02 -8.03
C LEU A 40 4.78 -18.24 -7.34
N THR A 41 5.31 -18.74 -6.23
CA THR A 41 6.35 -18.04 -5.48
C THR A 41 7.63 -17.86 -6.30
N ILE A 42 8.13 -18.89 -6.98
CA ILE A 42 9.35 -18.78 -7.80
C ILE A 42 9.15 -17.81 -8.98
N SER A 43 8.03 -17.93 -9.71
CA SER A 43 7.76 -17.05 -10.85
C SER A 43 7.58 -15.59 -10.44
N SER A 44 6.89 -15.34 -9.33
CA SER A 44 6.67 -13.98 -8.83
C SER A 44 7.94 -13.36 -8.22
N TRP A 45 8.81 -14.16 -7.57
CA TRP A 45 10.14 -13.68 -7.15
C TRP A 45 11.03 -13.32 -8.33
N PHE A 46 11.04 -14.14 -9.40
CA PHE A 46 11.77 -13.83 -10.63
C PHE A 46 11.27 -12.53 -11.27
N LEU A 47 9.95 -12.34 -11.33
CA LEU A 47 9.33 -11.13 -11.86
C LEU A 47 9.69 -9.89 -11.02
N ALA A 48 9.59 -9.98 -9.69
CA ALA A 48 9.96 -8.89 -8.78
C ALA A 48 11.42 -8.45 -8.94
N ILE A 49 12.34 -9.42 -8.96
CA ILE A 49 13.77 -9.14 -9.19
C ILE A 49 13.96 -8.53 -10.58
N SER A 50 13.28 -9.04 -11.61
CA SER A 50 13.43 -8.49 -12.95
C SER A 50 12.99 -7.02 -13.06
N TRP A 51 12.03 -6.59 -12.24
CA TRP A 51 11.52 -5.21 -12.21
C TRP A 51 12.36 -4.29 -11.32
N LEU A 52 12.89 -4.81 -10.22
CA LEU A 52 13.88 -4.12 -9.37
C LEU A 52 15.21 -3.87 -10.07
N PHE A 53 15.54 -4.67 -11.08
CA PHE A 53 16.75 -4.54 -11.90
C PHE A 53 16.44 -4.24 -13.37
N ALA A 54 15.22 -3.78 -13.70
CA ALA A 54 14.78 -3.54 -15.08
C ALA A 54 15.71 -2.62 -15.91
N PRO A 55 16.28 -1.52 -15.35
CA PRO A 55 17.20 -0.66 -16.08
C PRO A 55 18.49 -1.39 -16.48
N TYR A 56 18.88 -2.46 -15.77
CA TYR A 56 20.08 -3.23 -16.05
C TYR A 56 19.83 -4.45 -16.94
N LEU A 57 18.65 -5.05 -16.83
CA LEU A 57 18.27 -6.25 -17.59
C LEU A 57 17.82 -5.92 -19.03
N PHE A 58 17.21 -4.75 -19.23
CA PHE A 58 16.54 -4.42 -20.50
C PHE A 58 17.09 -3.17 -21.19
N ASN A 59 18.19 -2.57 -20.71
CA ASN A 59 18.89 -1.47 -21.38
C ASN A 59 20.23 -1.92 -21.97
N PRO A 60 20.27 -2.44 -23.21
CA PRO A 60 21.51 -2.84 -23.86
C PRO A 60 22.49 -1.69 -24.16
N SER A 61 22.08 -0.41 -24.06
CA SER A 61 22.95 0.77 -24.17
C SER A 61 23.55 1.25 -22.84
N GLY A 62 23.12 0.72 -21.68
CA GLY A 62 23.53 1.14 -20.33
C GLY A 62 24.91 0.63 -19.88
N PHE A 63 25.86 0.46 -20.80
CA PHE A 63 27.21 -0.04 -20.49
C PHE A 63 28.17 1.04 -19.93
N GLU A 64 27.67 2.20 -19.49
CA GLU A 64 28.34 3.08 -18.51
C GLU A 64 28.17 2.52 -17.07
N ARG A 65 28.42 1.21 -16.99
CA ARG A 65 27.94 0.20 -16.02
C ARG A 65 28.11 0.49 -14.53
N VAL A 66 28.97 1.43 -14.17
CA VAL A 66 29.40 1.64 -12.78
C VAL A 66 28.77 2.90 -12.21
N GLU A 67 28.59 3.94 -13.01
CA GLU A 67 28.05 5.22 -12.52
C GLU A 67 26.55 5.12 -12.28
N ASP A 68 25.78 4.60 -13.23
CA ASP A 68 24.33 4.37 -13.05
C ASP A 68 24.01 3.33 -11.95
N PHE A 69 24.86 2.31 -11.82
CA PHE A 69 24.72 1.34 -10.73
C PHE A 69 25.05 1.97 -9.38
N ARG A 70 26.10 2.79 -9.32
CA ARG A 70 26.48 3.52 -8.12
C ARG A 70 25.41 4.53 -7.74
N ASP A 71 24.83 5.26 -8.68
CA ASP A 71 23.80 6.27 -8.40
C ASP A 71 22.49 5.64 -7.92
N TRP A 72 22.05 4.55 -8.56
CA TRP A 72 20.92 3.77 -8.07
C TRP A 72 21.20 3.14 -6.69
N THR A 73 22.37 2.55 -6.49
CA THR A 73 22.77 1.95 -5.21
C THR A 73 22.87 3.02 -4.13
N ASN A 74 23.40 4.21 -4.47
CA ASN A 74 23.44 5.35 -3.57
C ASN A 74 22.03 5.79 -3.22
N TRP A 75 21.12 5.97 -4.18
CA TRP A 75 19.72 6.31 -3.89
C TRP A 75 18.99 5.26 -3.04
N LEU A 76 19.28 3.97 -3.27
CA LEU A 76 18.73 2.85 -2.51
C LEU A 76 19.34 2.75 -1.10
N LEU A 77 20.59 3.17 -0.90
CA LEU A 77 21.27 3.06 0.39
C LEU A 77 21.35 4.39 1.14
N TYR A 78 21.00 5.50 0.48
CA TYR A 78 20.98 6.83 1.06
C TYR A 78 19.88 6.88 2.11
N ARG A 79 20.32 7.01 3.37
CA ARG A 79 19.45 7.22 4.50
C ARG A 79 18.72 8.55 4.31
N GLY A 80 17.40 8.51 4.37
CA GLY A 80 16.59 9.72 4.30
C GLY A 80 16.90 10.68 5.46
N GLY A 81 16.21 11.80 5.45
CA GLY A 81 16.28 12.83 6.48
C GLY A 81 15.06 13.73 6.39
N ILE A 82 14.79 14.51 7.45
CA ILE A 82 13.63 15.41 7.47
C ILE A 82 13.77 16.42 6.31
N GLY A 83 12.85 16.34 5.34
CA GLY A 83 12.83 17.21 4.16
C GLY A 83 13.59 16.71 2.93
N VAL A 84 14.13 15.49 2.95
CA VAL A 84 14.67 14.82 1.75
C VAL A 84 13.53 14.47 0.81
N LYS A 85 13.72 14.67 -0.50
CA LYS A 85 12.73 14.36 -1.53
C LYS A 85 12.88 12.92 -2.03
N GLY A 86 11.82 12.32 -2.54
CA GLY A 86 11.85 10.97 -3.11
C GLY A 86 12.78 10.79 -4.32
N GLU A 87 13.16 11.88 -4.98
CA GLU A 87 14.19 11.86 -6.04
C GLU A 87 15.60 11.53 -5.50
N GLU A 88 15.85 11.75 -4.21
CA GLU A 88 17.17 11.60 -3.58
C GLU A 88 17.31 10.30 -2.76
N SER A 89 16.20 9.76 -2.25
CA SER A 89 16.20 8.54 -1.43
C SER A 89 14.98 7.66 -1.71
N TRP A 90 15.17 6.34 -1.74
CA TRP A 90 14.07 5.39 -1.76
C TRP A 90 13.18 5.49 -0.51
N GLU A 91 13.75 5.86 0.64
CA GLU A 91 13.04 5.98 1.92
C GLU A 91 12.09 7.17 1.86
N ALA A 92 12.58 8.32 1.40
CA ALA A 92 11.75 9.50 1.16
C ALA A 92 10.68 9.26 0.09
N TRP A 93 11.01 8.52 -0.98
CA TRP A 93 10.03 8.14 -2.00
C TRP A 93 8.94 7.24 -1.42
N TRP A 94 9.30 6.28 -0.57
CA TRP A 94 8.36 5.40 0.11
C TRP A 94 7.44 6.16 1.06
N ASP A 95 7.99 7.11 1.83
CA ASP A 95 7.21 7.97 2.72
C ASP A 95 6.21 8.85 1.94
N GLU A 96 6.64 9.44 0.82
CA GLU A 96 5.77 10.20 -0.08
C GLU A 96 4.62 9.33 -0.61
N GLU A 97 4.91 8.12 -1.10
CA GLU A 97 3.88 7.17 -1.57
C GLU A 97 2.95 6.71 -0.43
N LEU A 98 3.47 6.51 0.78
CA LEU A 98 2.67 6.12 1.94
C LEU A 98 1.67 7.22 2.34
N ILE A 99 2.07 8.49 2.25
CA ILE A 99 1.17 9.62 2.49
C ILE A 99 0.03 9.63 1.45
N TYR A 100 0.33 9.41 0.17
CA TYR A 100 -0.71 9.32 -0.87
C TYR A 100 -1.70 8.17 -0.61
N LEU A 101 -1.20 7.01 -0.16
CA LEU A 101 -2.06 5.88 0.21
C LEU A 101 -2.93 6.20 1.43
N LEU A 102 -2.37 6.84 2.46
CA LEU A 102 -3.10 7.25 3.65
C LEU A 102 -4.19 8.28 3.33
N ASP A 103 -3.87 9.28 2.52
CA ASP A 103 -4.83 10.31 2.06
C ASP A 103 -5.97 9.68 1.25
N THR A 104 -5.65 8.74 0.36
CA THR A 104 -6.65 7.99 -0.40
C THR A 104 -7.55 7.16 0.52
N HIS A 105 -6.97 6.53 1.54
CA HIS A 105 -7.71 5.73 2.52
C HIS A 105 -8.64 6.61 3.38
N LEU A 106 -8.15 7.77 3.82
CA LEU A 106 -8.95 8.75 4.56
C LEU A 106 -10.12 9.24 3.69
N PHE A 107 -9.85 9.60 2.45
CA PHE A 107 -10.88 10.03 1.51
C PHE A 107 -11.95 8.95 1.30
N TYR A 108 -11.55 7.70 1.04
CA TYR A 108 -12.46 6.57 0.91
C TYR A 108 -13.31 6.37 2.18
N THR A 109 -12.71 6.49 3.36
CA THR A 109 -13.40 6.35 4.65
C THR A 109 -14.47 7.45 4.84
N ILE A 110 -14.13 8.69 4.50
CA ILE A 110 -15.08 9.82 4.59
C ILE A 110 -16.23 9.63 3.60
N ILE A 111 -15.93 9.33 2.33
CA ILE A 111 -16.96 9.16 1.30
C ILE A 111 -17.87 7.97 1.61
N SER A 112 -17.30 6.82 2.00
CA SER A 112 -18.09 5.64 2.38
C SER A 112 -18.99 5.90 3.58
N SER A 113 -18.52 6.65 4.58
CA SER A 113 -19.33 7.11 5.71
C SER A 113 -20.51 7.98 5.26
N ILE A 114 -20.28 8.95 4.38
CA ILE A 114 -21.34 9.83 3.84
C ILE A 114 -22.33 9.02 3.00
N CYS A 115 -21.86 8.16 2.10
CA CYS A 115 -22.72 7.32 1.27
C CYS A 115 -23.55 6.36 2.12
N GLY A 116 -22.95 5.71 3.12
CA GLY A 116 -23.65 4.85 4.07
C GLY A 116 -24.74 5.60 4.84
N PHE A 117 -24.44 6.82 5.30
CA PHE A 117 -25.42 7.70 5.93
C PHE A 117 -26.61 8.01 5.01
N LEU A 118 -26.34 8.43 3.77
CA LEU A 118 -27.39 8.82 2.82
C LEU A 118 -28.26 7.63 2.40
N LEU A 119 -27.66 6.45 2.19
CA LEU A 119 -28.40 5.22 1.87
C LEU A 119 -29.30 4.80 3.05
N GLY A 120 -28.78 4.82 4.28
CA GLY A 120 -29.58 4.53 5.47
C GLY A 120 -30.69 5.55 5.72
N ALA A 121 -30.44 6.83 5.48
CA ALA A 121 -31.45 7.88 5.56
C ALA A 121 -32.55 7.70 4.50
N LYS A 122 -32.18 7.34 3.27
CA LYS A 122 -33.13 7.07 2.17
C LYS A 122 -34.11 5.94 2.50
N GLU A 123 -33.63 4.86 3.11
CA GLU A 123 -34.49 3.73 3.51
C GLU A 123 -35.48 4.09 4.63
N ARG A 124 -35.10 5.01 5.53
CA ARG A 124 -35.92 5.44 6.66
C ARG A 124 -36.89 6.58 6.35
N LEU A 125 -36.71 7.31 5.24
CA LEU A 125 -37.58 8.42 4.83
C LEU A 125 -39.06 8.01 4.61
N GLY A 126 -39.35 6.74 4.35
CA GLY A 126 -40.73 6.23 4.24
C GLY A 126 -41.47 6.06 5.58
N GLU A 127 -40.75 6.08 6.71
CA GLU A 127 -41.27 5.72 8.05
C GLU A 127 -41.44 6.93 8.99
N ILE A 128 -40.83 8.07 8.64
CA ILE A 128 -40.75 9.23 9.53
C ILE A 128 -42.05 10.05 9.45
N ARG A 129 -42.96 9.82 10.41
CA ARG A 129 -44.21 10.58 10.57
C ARG A 129 -44.22 11.55 11.77
N SER A 130 -43.15 11.61 12.58
CA SER A 130 -43.05 12.56 13.72
C SER A 130 -41.61 12.82 14.18
N LEU A 131 -41.39 13.97 14.84
CA LEU A 131 -40.10 14.38 15.41
C LEU A 131 -39.55 13.41 16.47
N ASP A 132 -40.42 12.73 17.22
CA ASP A 132 -40.02 11.71 18.21
C ASP A 132 -39.29 10.52 17.58
N VAL A 133 -39.67 10.14 16.35
CA VAL A 133 -39.01 9.05 15.62
C VAL A 133 -37.62 9.47 15.17
N VAL A 134 -37.44 10.74 14.78
CA VAL A 134 -36.14 11.30 14.38
C VAL A 134 -35.18 11.31 15.58
N GLN A 135 -35.65 11.69 16.77
CA GLN A 135 -34.82 11.70 17.97
C GLN A 135 -34.37 10.29 18.39
N LYS A 136 -35.28 9.32 18.40
CA LYS A 136 -34.92 7.90 18.63
C LYS A 136 -34.01 7.33 17.55
N LEU A 137 -34.15 7.81 16.30
CA LEU A 137 -33.27 7.41 15.21
C LEU A 137 -31.86 7.95 15.43
N PHE A 138 -31.71 9.20 15.87
CA PHE A 138 -30.42 9.82 16.16
C PHE A 138 -29.69 9.14 17.33
N GLU A 139 -30.41 8.63 18.34
CA GLU A 139 -29.82 7.85 19.44
C GLU A 139 -29.37 6.45 19.00
N ARG A 140 -30.12 5.81 18.10
CA ARG A 140 -29.75 4.49 17.53
C ARG A 140 -28.71 4.59 16.42
N PHE A 141 -28.57 5.77 15.83
CA PHE A 141 -27.75 5.99 14.65
C PHE A 141 -26.25 5.73 14.90
N PRO A 142 -25.60 6.25 15.96
CA PRO A 142 -24.19 5.95 16.25
C PRO A 142 -23.93 4.46 16.40
N ALA A 143 -24.83 3.72 17.06
CA ALA A 143 -24.67 2.28 17.25
C ALA A 143 -24.80 1.52 15.91
N ALA A 144 -25.85 1.78 15.13
CA ALA A 144 -26.04 1.15 13.82
C ALA A 144 -24.95 1.56 12.81
N PHE A 145 -24.47 2.80 12.89
CA PHE A 145 -23.35 3.31 12.14
C PHE A 145 -22.07 2.58 12.52
N MET A 146 -21.75 2.41 13.81
CA MET A 146 -20.55 1.67 14.25
C MET A 146 -20.63 0.18 13.88
N ASP A 147 -21.81 -0.43 13.91
CA ASP A 147 -22.00 -1.83 13.49
C ASP A 147 -21.85 -2.03 11.96
N THR A 148 -22.23 -1.03 11.16
CA THR A 148 -22.12 -1.06 9.68
C THR A 148 -20.77 -0.54 9.19
N LEU A 149 -20.17 0.40 9.94
CA LEU A 149 -18.81 0.92 9.79
C LEU A 149 -17.78 0.01 10.47
N HIS A 150 -18.13 -1.24 10.76
CA HIS A 150 -17.17 -2.31 10.52
C HIS A 150 -16.88 -2.35 9.01
N VAL A 151 -16.11 -1.37 8.53
CA VAL A 151 -14.94 -1.75 7.74
C VAL A 151 -14.31 -2.82 8.61
N PRO A 152 -14.18 -4.08 8.18
CA PRO A 152 -13.21 -4.92 8.84
C PRO A 152 -11.88 -4.22 8.63
N LEU A 153 -11.52 -3.30 9.54
CA LEU A 153 -10.22 -3.23 10.17
C LEU A 153 -10.06 -4.58 10.87
N GLY A 154 -10.10 -5.66 10.08
CA GLY A 154 -9.62 -6.92 10.53
C GLY A 154 -8.22 -6.61 11.03
N ILE A 155 -7.83 -7.34 12.06
CA ILE A 155 -6.44 -7.50 12.49
C ILE A 155 -5.47 -7.53 11.27
N ARG A 156 -5.98 -7.98 10.12
CA ARG A 156 -5.46 -7.98 8.75
C ARG A 156 -5.06 -6.64 8.10
N CYS A 157 -5.83 -5.55 8.21
CA CYS A 157 -5.48 -4.25 7.61
C CYS A 157 -4.41 -3.55 8.45
N ILE A 158 -4.53 -3.64 9.78
CA ILE A 158 -3.48 -3.24 10.71
C ILE A 158 -2.23 -4.08 10.48
N HIS A 159 -2.35 -5.39 10.24
CA HIS A 159 -1.21 -6.22 9.84
C HIS A 159 -0.62 -5.79 8.50
N LEU A 160 -1.43 -5.41 7.50
CA LEU A 160 -0.93 -4.98 6.19
C LEU A 160 -0.21 -3.63 6.29
N VAL A 161 -0.75 -2.69 7.06
CA VAL A 161 -0.13 -1.39 7.35
C VAL A 161 1.12 -1.58 8.19
N VAL A 162 1.06 -2.41 9.24
CA VAL A 162 2.24 -2.79 10.03
C VAL A 162 3.26 -3.48 9.15
N LEU A 163 2.88 -4.31 8.18
CA LEU A 163 3.78 -5.01 7.28
C LEU A 163 4.37 -4.07 6.21
N LEU A 164 3.61 -3.09 5.73
CA LEU A 164 4.07 -1.98 4.88
C LEU A 164 5.09 -1.09 5.62
N LEU A 165 4.80 -0.74 6.88
CA LEU A 165 5.73 -0.05 7.77
C LEU A 165 6.94 -0.92 8.13
N SER A 166 6.72 -2.23 8.28
CA SER A 166 7.76 -3.22 8.61
C SER A 166 8.73 -3.41 7.45
N VAL A 167 8.27 -3.45 6.20
CA VAL A 167 9.12 -3.59 5.01
C VAL A 167 10.06 -2.39 4.87
N GLY A 168 9.57 -1.18 5.10
CA GLY A 168 10.43 0.01 5.20
C GLY A 168 11.47 -0.12 6.33
N SER A 169 11.04 -0.56 7.51
CA SER A 169 11.94 -0.74 8.66
C SER A 169 12.91 -1.93 8.55
N LEU A 170 12.55 -3.00 7.82
CA LEU A 170 13.35 -4.22 7.65
C LEU A 170 14.55 -3.94 6.76
N PHE A 171 14.37 -3.18 5.68
CA PHE A 171 15.49 -2.70 4.87
C PHE A 171 16.34 -1.66 5.60
N SER A 172 15.73 -0.83 6.47
CA SER A 172 16.48 0.13 7.29
C SER A 172 17.36 -0.55 8.37
N ASN A 173 16.90 -1.66 8.95
CA ASN A 173 17.54 -2.34 10.08
C ASN A 173 18.40 -3.57 9.74
N GLN A 174 18.34 -4.14 8.52
CA GLN A 174 19.12 -5.34 8.15
C GLN A 174 20.60 -5.09 7.78
N PHE A 175 21.06 -3.84 7.78
CA PHE A 175 22.45 -3.47 7.48
C PHE A 175 23.16 -2.72 8.62
N MET A 176 22.71 -2.97 9.86
CA MET A 176 23.40 -2.51 11.07
C MET A 176 24.52 -3.47 11.47
#